data_AF-A0A2W6SVN5-F1
#
_entry.id   AF-A0A2W6SVN5-F1
#
_cell.length_a   1.000
_cell.length_b   1.000
_cell.length_c   1.000
_cell.angle_alpha   90.00
_cell.angle_beta   90.00
_cell.angle_gamma   90.00
#
_symmetry.space_group_name_H-M   'P 1'
#
loop_
_entity.id
_entity.type
_entity.pdbx_description
1 polymer ?
#
loop_
_entity_poly.entity_id
_entity_poly.type
_entity_poly.pdbx_seq_one_letter_code
_entity_poly.pdbx_strand_id
1 'polypeptide(L)'
;MADKGYIIIEGATAYCSSSVTNNSNGTAVPMEVKSQKKKLGKNKYFAQSKPVATYLDDKAESFGGGNGFGNCKGSDGKTYPCKGKCNIKYKDYYENVEFNKSMKILLDVSTGNCPGYGVPGTIAFATTGQANNVSQIDVKEADEFSVANTSPQWSVSSASASAISVASISMTLPFSVTKPSGTYYYIQMTGGIFNSFMNPIAIDNLSLTAHFKGDGTKIIWALFKGDGAKDKIKTFIGLGSVFNQSMSKIFSGLEEGKYRIEAYGKKPGDNNCSIIIEVVKDFVKKIVSPGTSTLVNIPFPLSVELKLNTSADQLKILNRNVFNPVVTSAQWRVKQGTTVLYNSSTGVSASHLVGVSNIAGKVLLTFKNTGTYTVEAFTDPSDPKPESIQVKIENSLGVMGVTGDAGLLRFSDMLKVKASRFNVNYMPAATSVYWYLKKEGTGRLTTFESSSSFKTSIALVKFFA
;
A
#
# COMPACT_ATOMS: atom_id res chain seq x y z
N MET A 1 14.32 -12.68 36.36
CA MET A 1 13.75 -13.35 35.17
C MET A 1 12.28 -12.97 35.13
N ALA A 2 11.72 -12.53 34.00
CA ALA A 2 10.28 -12.29 33.92
C ALA A 2 9.59 -13.65 33.84
N ASP A 3 8.60 -13.89 34.70
CA ASP A 3 7.84 -15.13 34.65
C ASP A 3 7.21 -15.26 33.24
N LYS A 4 7.23 -16.46 32.70
CA LYS A 4 6.68 -16.76 31.38
C LYS A 4 5.29 -17.33 31.61
N GLY A 5 4.27 -16.76 30.95
CA GLY A 5 2.90 -17.23 31.05
C GLY A 5 2.33 -17.73 29.72
N TYR A 6 1.42 -18.70 29.80
CA TYR A 6 0.65 -19.25 28.69
C TYR A 6 -0.70 -18.52 28.56
N ILE A 7 -1.15 -18.29 27.32
CA ILE A 7 -2.42 -17.61 27.05
C ILE A 7 -3.62 -18.42 27.58
N ILE A 8 -4.57 -17.74 28.21
CA ILE A 8 -5.85 -18.32 28.60
C ILE A 8 -6.81 -18.28 27.41
N ILE A 9 -7.41 -19.42 27.05
CA ILE A 9 -8.43 -19.54 26.01
C ILE A 9 -9.74 -20.12 26.56
N GLU A 10 -10.81 -20.06 25.76
CA GLU A 10 -12.11 -20.63 26.12
C GLU A 10 -11.97 -22.10 26.53
N GLY A 11 -12.59 -22.46 27.66
CA GLY A 11 -12.45 -23.78 28.27
C GLY A 11 -11.29 -23.92 29.27
N ALA A 12 -10.53 -22.85 29.53
CA ALA A 12 -9.65 -22.76 30.71
C ALA A 12 -10.44 -23.00 32.01
N THR A 13 -9.76 -23.38 33.09
CA THR A 13 -10.37 -23.51 34.42
C THR A 13 -9.74 -22.58 35.42
N ALA A 14 -10.54 -22.00 36.31
CA ALA A 14 -10.11 -21.07 37.34
C ALA A 14 -10.77 -21.39 38.68
N TYR A 15 -10.14 -21.03 39.78
CA TYR A 15 -10.67 -21.17 41.13
C TYR A 15 -10.54 -19.85 41.89
N CYS A 16 -11.32 -19.67 42.96
CA CYS A 16 -11.28 -18.48 43.80
C CYS A 16 -10.98 -18.89 45.25
N SER A 17 -9.92 -18.35 45.85
CA SER A 17 -9.49 -18.70 47.22
C SER A 17 -10.59 -18.51 48.29
N SER A 18 -11.54 -17.60 48.05
CA SER A 18 -12.63 -17.30 48.99
C SER A 18 -13.92 -18.06 48.71
N SER A 19 -13.93 -18.91 47.67
CA SER A 19 -14.99 -19.90 47.48
C SER A 19 -14.92 -20.97 48.58
N VAL A 20 -16.08 -21.48 48.97
CA VAL A 20 -16.18 -22.61 49.91
C VAL A 20 -15.84 -23.92 49.19
N THR A 21 -16.21 -24.05 47.92
CA THR A 21 -16.15 -25.32 47.17
C THR A 21 -15.16 -25.29 46.02
N ASN A 22 -14.95 -24.14 45.37
CA ASN A 22 -14.16 -24.00 44.15
C ASN A 22 -12.92 -23.14 44.42
N ASN A 23 -12.07 -23.60 45.34
CA ASN A 23 -10.97 -22.82 45.94
C ASN A 23 -9.57 -23.39 45.70
N SER A 24 -9.46 -24.40 44.84
CA SER A 24 -8.19 -25.06 44.52
C SER A 24 -8.17 -25.54 43.07
N ASN A 25 -7.00 -25.94 42.57
CA ASN A 25 -6.85 -26.47 41.21
C ASN A 25 -7.80 -27.64 40.91
N GLY A 26 -7.97 -28.57 41.86
CA GLY A 26 -8.84 -29.75 41.69
C GLY A 26 -10.34 -29.45 41.72
N THR A 27 -10.71 -28.22 42.12
CA THR A 27 -12.10 -27.76 42.20
C THR A 27 -12.35 -26.54 41.30
N ALA A 28 -11.44 -26.31 40.35
CA ALA A 28 -11.53 -25.20 39.43
C ALA A 28 -12.73 -25.34 38.48
N VAL A 29 -13.40 -24.23 38.21
CA VAL A 29 -14.58 -24.15 37.34
C VAL A 29 -14.18 -23.70 35.94
N PRO A 30 -14.90 -24.14 34.89
CA PRO A 30 -14.61 -23.72 33.51
C PRO A 30 -14.88 -22.23 33.30
N MET A 31 -14.08 -21.62 32.44
CA MET A 31 -14.17 -20.24 31.97
C MET A 31 -14.76 -20.18 30.56
N GLU A 32 -15.70 -19.26 30.37
CA GLU A 32 -16.28 -18.88 29.08
C GLU A 32 -15.83 -17.48 28.68
N VAL A 33 -15.36 -17.31 27.44
CA VAL A 33 -14.88 -16.02 26.93
C VAL A 33 -16.06 -15.23 26.37
N LYS A 34 -16.43 -14.14 27.06
CA LYS A 34 -17.58 -13.27 26.74
C LYS A 34 -17.19 -11.89 26.28
N SER A 35 -15.99 -11.43 26.66
CA SER A 35 -15.43 -10.12 26.31
C SER A 35 -15.45 -9.86 24.81
N GLN A 36 -15.13 -10.88 24.01
CA GLN A 36 -15.12 -10.80 22.55
C GLN A 36 -16.52 -10.84 21.92
N LYS A 37 -17.42 -11.69 22.43
CA LYS A 37 -18.80 -11.83 21.93
C LYS A 37 -19.59 -10.52 22.06
N LYS A 38 -19.48 -9.83 23.20
CA LYS A 38 -20.28 -8.62 23.50
C LYS A 38 -19.74 -7.32 22.90
N LYS A 39 -18.42 -7.15 22.78
CA LYS A 39 -17.82 -5.84 22.40
C LYS A 39 -17.32 -5.75 20.95
N LEU A 40 -17.10 -6.88 20.27
CA LEU A 40 -16.47 -6.90 18.93
C LEU A 40 -17.38 -7.42 17.81
N GLY A 41 -18.60 -7.84 18.13
CA GLY A 41 -19.63 -8.23 17.16
C GLY A 41 -19.40 -9.58 16.46
N LYS A 42 -18.43 -10.37 16.91
CA LYS A 42 -18.12 -11.80 16.61
C LYS A 42 -16.78 -12.12 17.30
N ASN A 43 -16.46 -13.40 17.51
CA ASN A 43 -15.16 -13.81 18.03
C ASN A 43 -14.09 -13.48 16.98
N LYS A 44 -13.15 -12.59 17.31
CA LYS A 44 -12.11 -12.13 16.37
C LYS A 44 -10.70 -12.60 16.74
N TYR A 45 -10.49 -13.01 17.99
CA TYR A 45 -9.17 -13.39 18.49
C TYR A 45 -9.20 -14.84 18.98
N PHE A 46 -8.55 -15.71 18.22
CA PHE A 46 -8.48 -17.14 18.50
C PHE A 46 -7.05 -17.61 18.75
N ALA A 47 -6.91 -18.59 19.64
CA ALA A 47 -5.75 -19.45 19.74
C ALA A 47 -6.25 -20.91 19.82
N GLN A 48 -5.63 -21.80 19.04
CA GLN A 48 -6.10 -23.19 18.85
C GLN A 48 -7.60 -23.26 18.48
N SER A 49 -8.05 -22.38 17.57
CA SER A 49 -9.46 -22.26 17.15
C SER A 49 -10.46 -21.95 18.26
N LYS A 50 -9.99 -21.54 19.45
CA LYS A 50 -10.84 -21.10 20.57
C LYS A 50 -10.60 -19.63 20.91
N PRO A 51 -11.62 -18.88 21.33
CA PRO A 51 -11.49 -17.49 21.74
C PRO A 51 -10.48 -17.29 22.87
N VAL A 52 -9.68 -16.22 22.79
CA VAL A 52 -8.71 -15.81 23.82
C VAL A 52 -9.38 -15.00 24.95
N ALA A 53 -9.08 -15.31 26.21
CA ALA A 53 -9.60 -14.56 27.35
C ALA A 53 -8.88 -13.21 27.54
N THR A 54 -9.63 -12.20 28.00
CA THR A 54 -9.10 -10.86 28.29
C THR A 54 -9.49 -10.41 29.70
N TYR A 55 -8.86 -9.35 30.21
CA TYR A 55 -9.22 -8.79 31.53
C TYR A 55 -10.67 -8.27 31.62
N LEU A 56 -11.40 -8.21 30.50
CA LEU A 56 -12.82 -7.88 30.47
C LEU A 56 -13.74 -9.11 30.64
N ASP A 57 -13.17 -10.31 30.77
CA ASP A 57 -13.88 -11.49 31.25
C ASP A 57 -13.91 -11.48 32.79
N ASP A 58 -14.35 -10.35 33.35
CA ASP A 58 -14.21 -9.93 34.75
C ASP A 58 -15.46 -10.17 35.60
N LYS A 59 -16.48 -10.83 35.04
CA LYS A 59 -17.74 -11.06 35.71
C LYS A 59 -17.97 -12.52 36.03
N ALA A 60 -18.83 -12.76 37.02
CA ALA A 60 -19.26 -14.10 37.39
C ALA A 60 -19.85 -14.90 36.22
N GLU A 61 -20.45 -14.23 35.23
CA GLU A 61 -21.04 -14.94 34.09
C GLU A 61 -19.99 -15.63 33.22
N SER A 62 -18.71 -15.25 33.32
CA SER A 62 -17.61 -15.88 32.60
C SER A 62 -17.13 -17.19 33.26
N PHE A 63 -17.68 -17.61 34.42
CA PHE A 63 -17.20 -18.78 35.16
C PHE A 63 -18.34 -19.73 35.55
N GLY A 64 -18.04 -21.03 35.58
CA GLY A 64 -18.95 -22.06 36.11
C GLY A 64 -20.30 -22.13 35.41
N GLY A 65 -20.32 -21.95 34.08
CA GLY A 65 -21.57 -21.91 33.30
C GLY A 65 -22.46 -20.72 33.64
N GLY A 66 -21.89 -19.64 34.17
CA GLY A 66 -22.62 -18.44 34.59
C GLY A 66 -22.94 -18.39 36.09
N ASN A 67 -22.61 -19.43 36.85
CA ASN A 67 -22.82 -19.49 38.30
C ASN A 67 -21.66 -18.92 39.12
N GLY A 68 -20.59 -18.45 38.47
CA GLY A 68 -19.38 -17.99 39.15
C GLY A 68 -18.66 -19.14 39.86
N PHE A 69 -18.03 -18.83 40.99
CA PHE A 69 -17.27 -19.79 41.80
C PHE A 69 -18.11 -20.48 42.89
N GLY A 70 -19.44 -20.54 42.76
CA GLY A 70 -20.33 -21.12 43.78
C GLY A 70 -20.61 -20.18 44.95
N ASN A 71 -20.42 -20.63 46.18
CA ASN A 71 -20.64 -19.85 47.40
C ASN A 71 -19.31 -19.36 48.00
N CYS A 72 -19.31 -18.11 48.48
CA CYS A 72 -18.19 -17.43 49.11
C CYS A 72 -18.50 -17.19 50.59
N LYS A 73 -17.48 -17.17 51.45
CA LYS A 73 -17.66 -16.80 52.86
C LYS A 73 -17.84 -15.28 52.99
N GLY A 74 -18.86 -14.87 53.75
CA GLY A 74 -19.08 -13.49 54.17
C GLY A 74 -18.27 -13.15 55.42
N SER A 75 -18.17 -11.85 55.68
CA SER A 75 -17.47 -11.32 56.87
C SER A 75 -18.12 -11.74 58.19
N ASP A 76 -19.38 -12.16 58.14
CA ASP A 76 -20.19 -12.68 59.24
C ASP A 76 -20.12 -14.22 59.38
N GLY A 77 -19.25 -14.89 58.60
CA GLY A 77 -19.07 -16.33 58.60
C GLY A 77 -20.13 -17.13 57.82
N LYS A 78 -21.18 -16.46 57.28
CA LYS A 78 -22.21 -17.11 56.46
C LYS A 78 -21.75 -17.27 55.01
N THR A 79 -22.43 -18.13 54.27
CA THR A 79 -22.12 -18.40 52.86
C THR A 79 -23.10 -17.66 51.95
N TYR A 80 -22.55 -16.99 50.93
CA TYR A 80 -23.32 -16.20 49.96
C TYR A 80 -22.91 -16.54 48.53
N PRO A 81 -23.81 -16.44 47.53
CA PRO A 81 -23.45 -16.70 46.15
C PRO A 81 -22.35 -15.74 45.67
N CYS A 82 -21.19 -16.27 45.29
CA CYS A 82 -20.04 -15.48 44.81
C CYS A 82 -20.43 -14.56 43.65
N LYS A 83 -21.39 -14.98 42.81
CA LYS A 83 -21.85 -14.23 41.63
C LYS A 83 -22.37 -12.82 41.94
N GLY A 84 -22.94 -12.58 43.12
CA GLY A 84 -23.63 -11.32 43.44
C GLY A 84 -22.71 -10.09 43.58
N LYS A 85 -21.40 -10.29 43.81
CA LYS A 85 -20.40 -9.23 44.03
C LYS A 85 -19.07 -9.47 43.30
N CYS A 86 -19.05 -10.40 42.33
CA CYS A 86 -17.84 -10.73 41.59
C CYS A 86 -17.58 -9.69 40.49
N ASN A 87 -16.78 -8.68 40.82
CA ASN A 87 -16.19 -7.75 39.86
C ASN A 87 -14.67 -7.89 39.92
N ILE A 88 -14.11 -8.66 39.01
CA ILE A 88 -12.74 -9.14 39.08
C ILE A 88 -11.78 -8.08 38.56
N LYS A 89 -10.79 -7.72 39.36
CA LYS A 89 -9.69 -6.86 38.91
C LYS A 89 -8.46 -7.71 38.64
N TYR A 90 -8.18 -7.96 37.36
CA TYR A 90 -7.00 -8.69 36.95
C TYR A 90 -5.72 -7.87 37.07
N LYS A 91 -4.63 -8.56 37.38
CA LYS A 91 -3.24 -8.10 37.26
C LYS A 91 -2.41 -9.19 36.58
N ASP A 92 -1.16 -8.89 36.27
CA ASP A 92 -0.22 -9.86 35.69
C ASP A 92 -0.71 -10.42 34.33
N TYR A 93 -1.48 -9.60 33.62
CA TYR A 93 -1.91 -9.83 32.24
C TYR A 93 -0.84 -9.35 31.25
N TYR A 94 -0.95 -9.78 29.99
CA TYR A 94 0.02 -9.37 28.99
C TYR A 94 -0.09 -7.89 28.63
N GLU A 95 1.00 -7.13 28.82
CA GLU A 95 0.98 -5.67 28.65
C GLU A 95 1.20 -5.20 27.20
N ASN A 96 1.93 -5.95 26.37
CA ASN A 96 2.52 -5.44 25.13
C ASN A 96 1.59 -5.46 23.91
N VAL A 97 0.33 -5.85 24.08
CA VAL A 97 -0.71 -5.66 23.05
C VAL A 97 -1.87 -4.87 23.65
N GLU A 98 -2.22 -3.75 23.00
CA GLU A 98 -3.52 -3.10 23.20
C GLU A 98 -4.46 -3.62 22.12
N PHE A 99 -5.40 -4.48 22.52
CA PHE A 99 -6.51 -4.85 21.65
C PHE A 99 -7.51 -3.69 21.57
N ASN A 100 -8.42 -3.75 20.61
CA ASN A 100 -9.49 -2.76 20.40
C ASN A 100 -10.09 -2.30 21.76
N LYS A 101 -10.03 -0.98 22.04
CA LYS A 101 -10.47 -0.34 23.29
C LYS A 101 -9.74 -0.82 24.56
N SER A 102 -8.41 -0.92 24.51
CA SER A 102 -7.53 -1.13 25.67
C SER A 102 -7.57 -2.52 26.31
N MET A 103 -8.21 -3.50 25.66
CA MET A 103 -8.25 -4.92 26.05
C MET A 103 -6.82 -5.52 26.22
N LYS A 104 -6.63 -6.40 27.22
CA LYS A 104 -5.37 -7.09 27.59
C LYS A 104 -5.62 -8.58 27.75
N ILE A 105 -4.73 -9.43 27.20
CA ILE A 105 -4.83 -10.89 27.26
C ILE A 105 -4.50 -11.40 28.66
N LEU A 106 -5.31 -12.35 29.15
CA LEU A 106 -5.00 -13.09 30.37
C LEU A 106 -4.00 -14.22 30.08
N LEU A 107 -3.06 -14.38 30.98
CA LEU A 107 -2.10 -15.47 31.04
C LEU A 107 -2.44 -16.38 32.23
N ASP A 108 -1.91 -17.59 32.28
CA ASP A 108 -2.01 -18.50 33.43
C ASP A 108 -1.47 -17.91 34.74
N VAL A 109 -0.44 -17.07 34.63
CA VAL A 109 0.11 -16.27 35.75
C VAL A 109 -0.79 -15.08 36.13
N SER A 110 -1.78 -14.72 35.31
CA SER A 110 -2.69 -13.63 35.65
C SER A 110 -3.56 -14.00 36.84
N THR A 111 -3.66 -13.08 37.80
CA THR A 111 -4.51 -13.26 38.98
C THR A 111 -5.58 -12.19 39.04
N GLY A 112 -6.77 -12.58 39.48
CA GLY A 112 -7.92 -11.69 39.61
C GLY A 112 -8.28 -11.45 41.07
N ASN A 113 -8.40 -10.20 41.51
CA ASN A 113 -8.94 -9.91 42.83
C ASN A 113 -10.45 -9.73 42.76
N CYS A 114 -11.20 -10.47 43.57
CA CYS A 114 -12.65 -10.35 43.72
C CYS A 114 -12.99 -9.83 45.13
N PRO A 115 -13.71 -8.71 45.28
CA PRO A 115 -14.00 -8.13 46.59
C PRO A 115 -14.96 -8.96 47.47
N GLY A 116 -15.72 -9.89 46.88
CA GLY A 116 -16.62 -10.77 47.63
C GLY A 116 -17.67 -10.02 48.49
N TYR A 117 -18.04 -10.62 49.63
CA TYR A 117 -18.92 -10.02 50.65
C TYR A 117 -18.10 -9.53 51.86
N GLY A 118 -17.08 -8.71 51.56
CA GLY A 118 -16.15 -8.14 52.54
C GLY A 118 -14.93 -9.02 52.86
N VAL A 119 -14.88 -10.25 52.34
CA VAL A 119 -13.69 -11.11 52.33
C VAL A 119 -13.17 -11.21 50.89
N PRO A 120 -12.06 -10.52 50.56
CA PRO A 120 -11.48 -10.59 49.22
C PRO A 120 -11.02 -12.00 48.88
N GLY A 121 -11.16 -12.39 47.61
CA GLY A 121 -10.67 -13.66 47.07
C GLY A 121 -9.76 -13.46 45.88
N THR A 122 -8.73 -14.31 45.78
CA THR A 122 -7.83 -14.34 44.63
C THR A 122 -8.28 -15.43 43.67
N ILE A 123 -8.45 -15.06 42.41
CA ILE A 123 -8.74 -15.94 41.30
C ILE A 123 -7.44 -16.28 40.60
N ALA A 124 -7.20 -17.56 40.39
CA ALA A 124 -6.07 -18.09 39.66
C ALA A 124 -6.52 -19.16 38.66
N PHE A 125 -5.74 -19.33 37.59
CA PHE A 125 -6.00 -20.31 36.55
C PHE A 125 -5.36 -21.66 36.91
N ALA A 126 -6.17 -22.72 36.89
CA ALA A 126 -5.71 -24.08 37.08
C ALA A 126 -5.30 -24.73 35.75
N THR A 127 -5.94 -24.33 34.64
CA THR A 127 -5.57 -24.75 33.29
C THR A 127 -5.73 -23.59 32.31
N THR A 128 -4.99 -23.64 31.20
CA THR A 128 -5.01 -22.62 30.14
C THR A 128 -6.14 -22.81 29.13
N GLY A 129 -6.77 -24.00 29.11
CA GLY A 129 -7.73 -24.41 28.08
C GLY A 129 -7.09 -24.89 26.76
N GLN A 130 -5.76 -24.80 26.67
CA GLN A 130 -4.97 -25.27 25.53
C GLN A 130 -4.77 -26.79 25.59
N ALA A 131 -4.70 -27.45 24.43
CA ALA A 131 -4.30 -28.85 24.35
C ALA A 131 -2.77 -28.97 24.52
N ASN A 132 -2.32 -29.90 25.37
CA ASN A 132 -0.91 -30.08 25.76
C ASN A 132 0.06 -30.45 24.61
N ASN A 133 -0.44 -30.81 23.42
CA ASN A 133 0.34 -31.45 22.35
C ASN A 133 0.34 -30.72 21.00
N VAL A 134 0.11 -29.40 20.94
CA VAL A 134 0.14 -28.68 19.66
C VAL A 134 1.23 -27.60 19.66
N SER A 135 2.47 -28.03 19.45
CA SER A 135 3.42 -27.24 18.68
C SER A 135 2.97 -27.25 17.23
N GLN A 136 2.82 -26.05 16.63
CA GLN A 136 2.43 -25.77 15.24
C GLN A 136 0.92 -25.64 15.00
N ILE A 137 0.48 -24.40 14.78
CA ILE A 137 -0.82 -24.09 14.19
C ILE A 137 -0.62 -24.00 12.67
N ASP A 138 -1.46 -24.72 11.94
CA ASP A 138 -1.52 -24.81 10.49
C ASP A 138 -2.05 -23.48 9.89
N VAL A 139 -1.36 -23.00 8.86
CA VAL A 139 -1.56 -21.70 8.21
C VAL A 139 -2.33 -21.90 6.92
N LYS A 140 -3.64 -22.09 7.02
CA LYS A 140 -4.53 -21.84 5.89
C LYS A 140 -5.75 -21.07 6.38
N GLU A 141 -5.81 -19.80 5.95
CA GLU A 141 -6.94 -18.88 6.06
C GLU A 141 -7.13 -18.12 7.39
N ALA A 142 -6.10 -17.41 7.88
CA ALA A 142 -6.33 -16.49 8.99
C ALA A 142 -5.60 -15.14 8.88
N ASP A 143 -6.39 -14.10 9.18
CA ASP A 143 -6.09 -12.68 9.34
C ASP A 143 -4.85 -12.41 10.23
N GLU A 144 -4.27 -11.21 10.12
CA GLU A 144 -2.96 -10.78 10.69
C GLU A 144 -2.68 -11.14 12.17
N PHE A 145 -3.70 -11.56 12.91
CA PHE A 145 -3.61 -12.02 14.30
C PHE A 145 -2.98 -13.41 14.48
N SER A 146 -3.04 -14.30 13.48
CA SER A 146 -2.54 -15.68 13.64
C SER A 146 -1.01 -15.78 13.60
N VAL A 147 -0.34 -14.84 12.93
CA VAL A 147 1.12 -14.81 12.81
C VAL A 147 1.78 -14.38 14.14
N ALA A 148 1.13 -13.49 14.91
CA ALA A 148 1.58 -13.06 16.23
C ALA A 148 1.49 -14.15 17.32
N ASN A 149 0.78 -15.25 17.05
CA ASN A 149 0.51 -16.34 18.00
C ASN A 149 1.46 -17.54 17.86
N THR A 150 2.59 -17.40 17.16
CA THR A 150 3.58 -18.49 16.99
C THR A 150 4.60 -18.60 18.13
N SER A 151 4.55 -17.75 19.16
CA SER A 151 5.40 -17.89 20.36
C SER A 151 4.56 -18.23 21.62
N PRO A 152 4.76 -19.41 22.24
CA PRO A 152 3.94 -19.89 23.36
C PRO A 152 4.30 -19.29 24.74
N GLN A 153 5.23 -18.33 24.87
CA GLN A 153 5.71 -17.86 26.19
C GLN A 153 5.88 -16.34 26.25
N TRP A 154 5.10 -15.67 27.10
CA TRP A 154 5.01 -14.20 27.18
C TRP A 154 5.46 -13.69 28.57
N SER A 155 6.15 -12.55 28.63
CA SER A 155 6.69 -12.00 29.89
C SER A 155 5.65 -11.21 30.70
N VAL A 156 5.62 -11.40 32.03
CA VAL A 156 4.69 -10.71 32.96
C VAL A 156 5.20 -9.35 33.47
N SER A 157 4.28 -8.55 33.99
CA SER A 157 4.52 -7.26 34.63
C SER A 157 5.52 -7.38 35.79
N SER A 158 6.60 -6.62 35.73
CA SER A 158 7.49 -6.39 36.89
C SER A 158 7.40 -4.92 37.28
N ALA A 159 7.29 -4.67 38.59
CA ALA A 159 7.17 -3.36 39.21
C ALA A 159 8.43 -2.47 39.09
N SER A 160 9.34 -2.79 38.16
CA SER A 160 10.59 -2.06 37.95
C SER A 160 11.16 -2.33 36.54
N ALA A 161 10.31 -2.38 35.51
CA ALA A 161 10.78 -2.41 34.13
C ALA A 161 11.23 -1.00 33.74
N SER A 162 12.53 -0.73 33.83
CA SER A 162 13.18 0.43 33.19
C SER A 162 12.56 0.66 31.82
N ALA A 163 11.93 1.82 31.61
CA ALA A 163 11.10 2.11 30.44
C ALA A 163 11.90 1.84 29.15
N ILE A 164 11.49 0.82 28.40
CA ILE A 164 12.14 0.47 27.14
C ILE A 164 11.64 1.45 26.10
N SER A 165 12.54 2.32 25.65
CA SER A 165 12.26 3.37 24.70
C SER A 165 13.26 3.30 23.55
N VAL A 166 12.76 3.43 22.33
CA VAL A 166 13.58 3.67 21.13
C VAL A 166 13.63 5.17 20.93
N ALA A 167 14.82 5.72 20.71
CA ALA A 167 15.04 7.15 20.46
C ALA A 167 15.20 7.43 18.96
N SER A 168 15.83 6.51 18.24
CA SER A 168 16.00 6.59 16.79
C SER A 168 16.31 5.23 16.18
N ILE A 169 16.27 5.15 14.86
CA ILE A 169 16.85 4.04 14.10
C ILE A 169 17.96 4.55 13.16
N SER A 170 18.89 3.66 12.83
CA SER A 170 19.89 3.83 11.78
C SER A 170 19.80 2.68 10.78
N MET A 171 20.23 2.90 9.55
CA MET A 171 20.35 1.89 8.52
C MET A 171 21.82 1.48 8.38
N THR A 172 22.09 0.19 8.39
CA THR A 172 23.44 -0.35 8.19
C THR A 172 23.59 -0.87 6.76
N LEU A 173 22.57 -1.58 6.28
CA LEU A 173 22.47 -2.12 4.92
C LEU A 173 21.13 -1.72 4.31
N PRO A 174 21.05 -1.49 3.00
CA PRO A 174 22.07 -1.77 1.97
C PRO A 174 23.23 -0.75 1.91
N PHE A 175 23.05 0.42 2.51
CA PHE A 175 24.09 1.43 2.72
C PHE A 175 23.88 2.10 4.07
N SER A 176 24.93 2.67 4.65
CA SER A 176 24.86 3.20 6.01
C SER A 176 24.24 4.60 6.07
N VAL A 177 23.21 4.77 6.91
CA VAL A 177 22.55 6.05 7.18
C VAL A 177 22.30 6.19 8.68
N THR A 178 22.95 7.15 9.32
CA THR A 178 22.84 7.39 10.77
C THR A 178 21.45 7.82 11.20
N LYS A 179 20.75 8.58 10.35
CA LYS A 179 19.38 9.04 10.59
C LYS A 179 18.57 8.99 9.29
N PRO A 180 17.86 7.88 9.01
CA PRO A 180 17.02 7.76 7.83
C PRO A 180 15.97 8.88 7.79
N SER A 181 15.83 9.53 6.64
CA SER A 181 14.85 10.62 6.47
C SER A 181 14.31 10.72 5.05
N GLY A 182 13.07 11.19 4.95
CA GLY A 182 12.30 11.18 3.71
C GLY A 182 11.91 9.76 3.27
N THR A 183 11.54 9.63 2.00
CA THR A 183 11.14 8.36 1.39
C THR A 183 12.34 7.63 0.80
N TYR A 184 12.45 6.34 1.09
CA TYR A 184 13.32 5.39 0.41
C TYR A 184 12.51 4.55 -0.57
N TYR A 185 13.17 3.89 -1.52
CA TYR A 185 12.49 3.18 -2.59
C TYR A 185 12.91 1.72 -2.64
N TYR A 186 11.92 0.82 -2.66
CA TYR A 186 12.13 -0.58 -3.01
C TYR A 186 11.51 -0.85 -4.37
N ILE A 187 12.32 -1.37 -5.28
CA ILE A 187 11.91 -1.67 -6.64
C ILE A 187 11.51 -3.13 -6.71
N GLN A 188 10.22 -3.38 -6.91
CA GLN A 188 9.74 -4.74 -7.10
C GLN A 188 10.06 -5.20 -8.52
N MET A 189 11.09 -6.03 -8.64
CA MET A 189 11.46 -6.64 -9.91
C MET A 189 10.48 -7.76 -10.24
N THR A 190 9.93 -7.76 -11.45
CA THR A 190 9.22 -8.93 -11.96
C THR A 190 10.24 -9.99 -12.39
N GLY A 191 9.94 -11.26 -12.09
CA GLY A 191 10.81 -12.41 -12.34
C GLY A 191 10.95 -12.75 -13.83
N GLY A 192 11.43 -11.81 -14.65
CA GLY A 192 11.85 -12.07 -16.01
C GLY A 192 13.16 -12.86 -16.04
N ILE A 193 13.29 -13.77 -17.00
CA ILE A 193 14.43 -14.68 -17.18
C ILE A 193 15.77 -13.91 -17.23
N PHE A 194 15.76 -12.65 -17.68
CA PHE A 194 16.95 -11.79 -17.72
C PHE A 194 17.44 -11.27 -16.35
N ASN A 195 16.60 -11.25 -15.32
CA ASN A 195 16.99 -10.76 -13.99
C ASN A 195 17.87 -11.76 -13.23
N SER A 196 17.78 -13.06 -13.55
CA SER A 196 18.58 -14.11 -12.88
C SER A 196 20.02 -14.21 -13.41
N PHE A 197 20.30 -13.72 -14.62
CA PHE A 197 21.62 -13.85 -15.26
C PHE A 197 22.58 -12.70 -14.99
N MET A 198 22.09 -11.54 -14.53
CA MET A 198 22.89 -10.30 -14.48
C MET A 198 23.39 -9.90 -13.09
N ASN A 199 23.08 -10.64 -12.00
CA ASN A 199 23.47 -10.18 -10.67
C ASN A 199 23.75 -11.29 -9.64
N PRO A 200 24.95 -11.90 -9.65
CA PRO A 200 25.30 -12.99 -8.73
C PRO A 200 25.64 -12.52 -7.29
N ILE A 201 25.75 -11.20 -7.02
CA ILE A 201 26.18 -10.65 -5.72
C ILE A 201 25.28 -9.48 -5.28
N ALA A 202 23.97 -9.71 -5.31
CA ALA A 202 22.99 -8.74 -4.84
C ALA A 202 22.80 -8.86 -3.32
N ILE A 203 23.26 -7.87 -2.54
CA ILE A 203 22.88 -7.75 -1.12
C ILE A 203 21.39 -7.39 -1.06
N ASP A 204 20.54 -8.39 -0.89
CA ASP A 204 19.08 -8.25 -0.75
C ASP A 204 18.66 -8.03 0.72
N ASN A 205 19.50 -7.45 1.58
CA ASN A 205 19.18 -7.31 3.01
C ASN A 205 18.93 -5.85 3.39
N LEU A 206 17.84 -5.64 4.13
CA LEU A 206 17.59 -4.41 4.88
C LEU A 206 18.01 -4.65 6.33
N SER A 207 19.07 -3.94 6.76
CA SER A 207 19.53 -3.99 8.14
C SER A 207 19.32 -2.64 8.81
N LEU A 208 18.49 -2.63 9.85
CA LEU A 208 18.18 -1.46 10.66
C LEU A 208 18.60 -1.72 12.12
N THR A 209 19.15 -0.70 12.77
CA THR A 209 19.57 -0.75 14.16
C THR A 209 18.78 0.26 14.97
N ALA A 210 18.14 -0.18 16.05
CA ALA A 210 17.46 0.70 16.99
C ALA A 210 18.46 1.27 18.01
N HIS A 211 18.37 2.57 18.28
CA HIS A 211 19.04 3.22 19.39
C HIS A 211 18.06 3.33 20.55
N PHE A 212 18.32 2.62 21.64
CA PHE A 212 17.34 2.41 22.71
C PHE A 212 17.94 2.56 24.10
N LYS A 213 17.04 2.68 25.09
CA LYS A 213 17.35 2.54 26.52
C LYS A 213 16.59 1.33 27.06
N GLY A 214 17.20 0.61 27.99
CA GLY A 214 16.63 -0.61 28.58
C GLY A 214 17.07 -1.88 27.85
N ASP A 215 16.18 -2.87 27.79
CA ASP A 215 16.48 -4.21 27.25
C ASP A 215 16.21 -4.27 25.74
N GLY A 216 17.27 -4.40 24.95
CA GLY A 216 17.22 -4.40 23.49
C GLY A 216 16.54 -5.62 22.89
N THR A 217 16.46 -6.73 23.63
CA THR A 217 15.79 -7.95 23.16
C THR A 217 14.27 -7.79 23.05
N LYS A 218 13.73 -6.75 23.69
CA LYS A 218 12.29 -6.45 23.75
C LYS A 218 11.84 -5.38 22.76
N ILE A 219 12.73 -4.91 21.89
CA ILE A 219 12.35 -3.99 20.81
C ILE A 219 11.59 -4.76 19.74
N ILE A 220 10.49 -4.19 19.28
CA ILE A 220 9.63 -4.75 18.24
C ILE A 220 9.81 -3.95 16.96
N TRP A 221 9.93 -4.66 15.84
CA TRP A 221 9.87 -4.11 14.49
C TRP A 221 8.52 -4.44 13.84
N ALA A 222 7.85 -3.42 13.32
CA ALA A 222 6.58 -3.57 12.62
C ALA A 222 6.59 -2.83 11.28
N LEU A 223 5.86 -3.38 10.31
CA LEU A 223 5.55 -2.79 9.03
C LEU A 223 4.11 -2.27 9.05
N PHE A 224 3.91 -1.04 8.57
CA PHE A 224 2.60 -0.42 8.40
C PHE A 224 2.40 -0.05 6.93
N LYS A 225 1.19 -0.23 6.40
CA LYS A 225 0.80 0.35 5.09
C LYS A 225 0.48 1.83 5.29
N GLY A 226 1.06 2.72 4.49
CA GLY A 226 0.94 4.18 4.61
C GLY A 226 2.15 4.87 5.26
N ASP A 227 2.09 6.20 5.38
CA ASP A 227 3.13 7.04 6.02
C ASP A 227 2.83 7.36 7.49
N GLY A 228 1.61 7.06 7.97
CA GLY A 228 1.18 7.25 9.35
C GLY A 228 0.87 5.95 10.08
N ALA A 229 1.08 5.92 11.40
CA ALA A 229 0.66 4.80 12.27
C ALA A 229 -0.87 4.66 12.42
N LYS A 230 -1.65 5.50 11.72
CA LYS A 230 -3.13 5.52 11.76
C LYS A 230 -3.77 4.58 10.75
N ASP A 231 -3.00 4.09 9.78
CA ASP A 231 -3.47 3.13 8.78
C ASP A 231 -3.29 1.68 9.31
N LYS A 232 -4.41 0.96 9.33
CA LYS A 232 -4.75 -0.07 10.34
C LYS A 232 -4.14 -1.46 10.12
N ILE A 233 -3.18 -1.62 9.22
CA ILE A 233 -2.56 -2.92 8.92
C ILE A 233 -1.14 -2.87 9.47
N LYS A 234 -0.93 -3.62 10.56
CA LYS A 234 0.34 -3.68 11.27
C LYS A 234 0.85 -5.10 11.21
N THR A 235 1.84 -5.32 10.37
CA THR A 235 2.48 -6.62 10.22
C THR A 235 3.73 -6.64 11.10
N PHE A 236 3.80 -7.58 12.03
CA PHE A 236 5.02 -7.80 12.82
C PHE A 236 6.11 -8.43 11.95
N ILE A 237 7.32 -7.88 11.99
CA ILE A 237 8.41 -8.31 11.11
C ILE A 237 9.70 -8.72 11.87
N GLY A 238 9.81 -8.45 13.17
CA GLY A 238 10.97 -8.90 13.95
C GLY A 238 11.06 -8.38 15.38
N LEU A 239 12.04 -8.91 16.12
CA LEU A 239 12.41 -8.52 17.48
C LEU A 239 13.91 -8.23 17.58
N GLY A 240 14.28 -7.45 18.60
CA GLY A 240 15.67 -7.19 18.95
C GLY A 240 16.17 -5.81 18.52
N SER A 241 17.36 -5.46 18.98
CA SER A 241 18.01 -4.18 18.67
C SER A 241 18.43 -4.02 17.20
N VAL A 242 18.54 -5.13 16.48
CA VAL A 242 18.90 -5.18 15.07
C VAL A 242 17.83 -5.94 14.31
N PHE A 243 17.25 -5.29 13.32
CA PHE A 243 16.44 -5.92 12.28
C PHE A 243 17.35 -6.23 11.10
N ASN A 244 17.35 -7.48 10.64
CA ASN A 244 18.12 -7.90 9.47
C ASN A 244 17.30 -8.95 8.72
N GLN A 245 16.67 -8.53 7.63
CA GLN A 245 15.83 -9.40 6.82
C GLN A 245 16.01 -9.11 5.34
N SER A 246 15.72 -10.10 4.52
CA SER A 246 15.74 -9.95 3.07
C SER A 246 14.61 -9.02 2.60
N MET A 247 14.92 -8.05 1.75
CA MET A 247 13.96 -7.09 1.22
C MET A 247 12.88 -7.78 0.38
N SER A 248 13.25 -8.77 -0.43
CA SER A 248 12.28 -9.57 -1.16
C SER A 248 11.27 -10.29 -0.25
N LYS A 249 11.70 -10.80 0.92
CA LYS A 249 10.77 -11.39 1.91
C LYS A 249 9.80 -10.37 2.51
N ILE A 250 10.22 -9.12 2.67
CA ILE A 250 9.38 -8.07 3.25
C ILE A 250 8.41 -7.51 2.21
N PHE A 251 8.86 -7.27 0.97
CA PHE A 251 8.16 -6.42 0.00
C PHE A 251 7.58 -7.13 -1.23
N SER A 252 8.01 -8.36 -1.58
CA SER A 252 7.63 -9.01 -2.86
C SER A 252 6.13 -9.29 -3.03
N GLY A 253 5.36 -9.38 -1.93
CA GLY A 253 3.91 -9.57 -1.95
C GLY A 253 3.10 -8.29 -1.81
N LEU A 254 3.75 -7.13 -1.65
CA LEU A 254 3.07 -5.89 -1.33
C LEU A 254 2.52 -5.20 -2.59
N GLU A 255 1.49 -4.37 -2.40
CA GLU A 255 0.98 -3.49 -3.44
C GLU A 255 1.92 -2.30 -3.63
N GLU A 256 1.80 -1.61 -4.76
CA GLU A 256 2.52 -0.34 -4.94
C GLU A 256 2.02 0.68 -3.90
N GLY A 257 2.95 1.43 -3.30
CA GLY A 257 2.63 2.48 -2.34
C GLY A 257 3.64 2.63 -1.22
N LYS A 258 3.32 3.52 -0.28
CA LYS A 258 4.17 3.83 0.88
C LYS A 258 3.93 2.84 2.01
N TYR A 259 5.02 2.48 2.67
CA TYR A 259 5.06 1.64 3.84
C TYR A 259 6.00 2.25 4.88
N ARG A 260 5.71 2.02 6.16
CA ARG A 260 6.52 2.49 7.28
C ARG A 260 7.03 1.29 8.05
N ILE A 261 8.34 1.16 8.17
CA ILE A 261 8.97 0.24 9.13
C ILE A 261 9.30 1.03 10.39
N GLU A 262 8.91 0.53 11.54
CA GLU A 262 9.12 1.22 12.82
C GLU A 262 9.62 0.27 13.91
N ALA A 263 10.58 0.74 14.69
CA ALA A 263 11.05 0.10 15.92
C ALA A 263 10.42 0.78 17.13
N TYR A 264 9.88 0.00 18.07
CA TYR A 264 9.39 0.54 19.33
C TYR A 264 9.52 -0.47 20.49
N GLY A 265 9.58 0.06 21.71
CA GLY A 265 9.50 -0.74 22.94
C GLY A 265 8.05 -0.90 23.38
N LYS A 266 7.51 0.10 24.09
CA LYS A 266 6.14 0.04 24.64
C LYS A 266 5.06 0.62 23.72
N LYS A 267 5.36 1.70 22.98
CA LYS A 267 4.40 2.36 22.08
C LYS A 267 5.08 2.78 20.77
N PRO A 268 4.44 2.54 19.61
CA PRO A 268 4.83 3.18 18.36
C PRO A 268 4.44 4.67 18.41
N GLY A 269 5.14 5.51 17.65
CA GLY A 269 4.68 6.86 17.35
C GLY A 269 5.74 7.92 17.07
N ASP A 270 7.04 7.64 17.26
CA ASP A 270 8.08 8.65 16.96
C ASP A 270 8.59 8.49 15.52
N ASN A 271 8.57 9.58 14.75
CA ASN A 271 9.09 9.61 13.38
C ASN A 271 10.58 9.27 13.31
N ASN A 272 11.36 9.57 14.35
CA ASN A 272 12.79 9.23 14.40
C ASN A 272 13.03 7.71 14.52
N CYS A 273 12.02 6.94 14.92
CA CYS A 273 12.10 5.50 15.10
C CYS A 273 11.61 4.72 13.88
N SER A 274 11.43 5.41 12.74
CA SER A 274 10.81 4.84 11.55
C SER A 274 11.56 5.18 10.27
N ILE A 275 11.37 4.34 9.26
CA ILE A 275 11.78 4.58 7.88
C ILE A 275 10.55 4.42 6.98
N ILE A 276 10.40 5.34 6.03
CA ILE A 276 9.36 5.29 5.00
C ILE A 276 9.96 4.70 3.74
N ILE A 277 9.32 3.66 3.22
CA ILE A 277 9.73 2.94 2.02
C ILE A 277 8.55 2.91 1.05
N GLU A 278 8.74 3.40 -0.15
CA GLU A 278 7.78 3.29 -1.23
C GLU A 278 8.14 2.10 -2.11
N VAL A 279 7.21 1.14 -2.20
CA VAL A 279 7.29 0.00 -3.12
C VAL A 279 6.86 0.48 -4.49
N VAL A 280 7.72 0.33 -5.49
CA VAL A 280 7.52 0.76 -6.88
C VAL A 280 7.54 -0.46 -7.81
N LYS A 281 6.49 -0.62 -8.63
CA LYS A 281 6.35 -1.72 -9.61
C LYS A 281 6.60 -1.25 -11.04
N ASP A 282 5.81 -0.30 -11.53
CA ASP A 282 6.02 0.33 -12.84
C ASP A 282 6.69 1.70 -12.67
N PHE A 283 7.76 1.95 -13.43
CA PHE A 283 8.49 3.21 -13.46
C PHE A 283 7.87 4.26 -14.36
N VAL A 284 6.90 3.94 -15.21
CA VAL A 284 6.24 4.97 -16.02
C VAL A 284 5.39 5.84 -15.10
N LYS A 285 5.66 7.15 -15.11
CA LYS A 285 4.87 8.14 -14.36
C LYS A 285 3.77 8.75 -15.22
N LYS A 286 4.11 9.12 -16.46
CA LYS A 286 3.16 9.65 -17.45
C LYS A 286 3.72 9.48 -18.86
N ILE A 287 2.82 9.41 -19.84
CA ILE A 287 3.17 9.56 -21.26
C ILE A 287 3.10 11.05 -21.62
N VAL A 288 4.17 11.56 -22.21
CA VAL A 288 4.24 12.92 -22.75
C VAL A 288 3.97 12.86 -24.25
N SER A 289 2.89 13.50 -24.68
CA SER A 289 2.52 13.67 -26.08
C SER A 289 2.47 15.15 -26.46
N PRO A 290 2.74 15.50 -27.73
CA PRO A 290 2.61 16.86 -28.24
C PRO A 290 1.15 17.27 -28.49
N GLY A 291 0.20 16.37 -28.29
CA GLY A 291 -1.24 16.58 -28.48
C GLY A 291 -2.03 15.30 -28.28
N THR A 292 -3.34 15.34 -28.53
CA THR A 292 -4.24 14.18 -28.45
C THR A 292 -4.76 13.72 -29.81
N SER A 293 -4.31 14.36 -30.90
CA SER A 293 -4.72 14.02 -32.26
C SER A 293 -3.67 14.40 -33.30
N THR A 294 -3.61 13.63 -34.39
CA THR A 294 -2.73 13.82 -35.56
C THR A 294 -3.42 13.28 -36.83
N LEU A 295 -2.70 13.29 -37.95
CA LEU A 295 -3.15 12.77 -39.24
C LEU A 295 -2.55 11.39 -39.54
N VAL A 296 -3.22 10.65 -40.43
CA VAL A 296 -2.65 9.45 -41.05
C VAL A 296 -1.29 9.74 -41.68
N ASN A 297 -0.37 8.77 -41.61
CA ASN A 297 0.99 8.84 -42.14
C ASN A 297 1.89 9.96 -41.57
N ILE A 298 1.45 10.64 -40.51
CA ILE A 298 2.28 11.63 -39.80
C ILE A 298 2.97 10.98 -38.59
N PRO A 299 4.31 11.05 -38.50
CA PRO A 299 5.04 10.54 -37.33
C PRO A 299 4.69 11.31 -36.05
N PHE A 300 4.13 10.60 -35.08
CA PHE A 300 3.67 11.12 -33.81
C PHE A 300 4.67 10.78 -32.69
N PRO A 301 5.47 11.75 -32.21
CA PRO A 301 6.48 11.50 -31.21
C PRO A 301 5.84 11.42 -29.82
N LEU A 302 6.18 10.38 -29.08
CA LEU A 302 5.79 10.18 -27.69
C LEU A 302 7.04 9.93 -26.85
N SER A 303 6.95 10.25 -25.57
CA SER A 303 8.00 9.96 -24.60
C SER A 303 7.40 9.64 -23.24
N VAL A 304 8.17 9.04 -22.35
CA VAL A 304 7.75 8.82 -20.96
C VAL A 304 8.48 9.76 -20.01
N GLU A 305 7.77 10.22 -18.98
CA GLU A 305 8.40 10.64 -17.73
C GLU A 305 8.49 9.43 -16.82
N LEU A 306 9.67 9.16 -16.26
CA LEU A 306 9.90 8.04 -15.34
C LEU A 306 9.78 8.51 -13.88
N LYS A 307 9.31 7.61 -13.02
CA LYS A 307 9.45 7.71 -11.56
C LYS A 307 10.93 7.63 -11.19
N LEU A 308 11.33 8.31 -10.11
CA LEU A 308 12.70 8.27 -9.57
C LEU A 308 13.79 8.71 -10.57
N ASN A 309 13.49 9.74 -11.38
CA ASN A 309 14.38 10.24 -12.43
C ASN A 309 15.47 11.20 -11.93
N THR A 310 15.47 11.57 -10.64
CA THR A 310 16.49 12.44 -10.05
C THR A 310 17.63 11.65 -9.44
N SER A 311 18.86 12.20 -9.47
CA SER A 311 20.01 11.56 -8.81
C SER A 311 19.81 11.39 -7.30
N ALA A 312 19.04 12.28 -6.67
CA ALA A 312 18.71 12.20 -5.25
C ALA A 312 17.80 10.99 -4.94
N ASP A 313 16.78 10.74 -5.76
CA ASP A 313 15.90 9.57 -5.59
C ASP A 313 16.65 8.27 -5.85
N GLN A 314 17.52 8.26 -6.87
CA GLN A 314 18.34 7.10 -7.21
C GLN A 314 19.29 6.68 -6.09
N LEU A 315 19.78 7.63 -5.29
CA LEU A 315 20.61 7.34 -4.11
C LEU A 315 19.82 6.72 -2.96
N LYS A 316 18.48 6.83 -2.96
CA LYS A 316 17.60 6.27 -1.94
C LYS A 316 16.95 4.94 -2.34
N ILE A 317 17.31 4.39 -3.50
CA ILE A 317 16.88 3.06 -3.92
C ILE A 317 17.62 2.02 -3.08
N LEU A 318 16.88 1.23 -2.30
CA LEU A 318 17.45 0.24 -1.38
C LEU A 318 18.09 -0.92 -2.16
N ASN A 319 17.37 -1.49 -3.11
CA ASN A 319 17.88 -2.60 -3.93
C ASN A 319 18.67 -2.13 -5.16
N ARG A 320 19.35 -0.98 -5.10
CA ARG A 320 20.10 -0.40 -6.22
C ARG A 320 21.18 -1.34 -6.75
N ASN A 321 21.86 -2.08 -5.88
CA ASN A 321 22.90 -3.02 -6.32
C ASN A 321 22.32 -4.18 -7.15
N VAL A 322 21.04 -4.50 -6.95
CA VAL A 322 20.28 -5.50 -7.71
C VAL A 322 19.73 -4.88 -9.00
N PHE A 323 19.39 -3.59 -8.92
CA PHE A 323 18.75 -2.79 -9.95
C PHE A 323 19.76 -1.99 -10.77
N ASN A 324 20.10 -2.48 -11.96
CA ASN A 324 20.78 -1.68 -12.98
C ASN A 324 19.80 -0.55 -13.39
N PRO A 325 20.20 0.74 -13.40
CA PRO A 325 19.25 1.82 -13.65
C PRO A 325 18.52 1.58 -14.98
N VAL A 326 17.20 1.82 -14.97
CA VAL A 326 16.22 1.66 -16.07
C VAL A 326 16.48 2.62 -17.24
N VAL A 327 17.75 2.90 -17.52
CA VAL A 327 18.21 3.64 -18.70
C VAL A 327 18.20 2.72 -19.92
N THR A 328 17.09 2.00 -20.15
CA THR A 328 16.65 1.33 -21.39
C THR A 328 15.51 0.39 -20.99
N SER A 329 14.26 0.50 -21.39
CA SER A 329 13.51 1.36 -22.30
C SER A 329 12.05 1.09 -21.92
N ALA A 330 11.25 2.12 -21.62
CA ALA A 330 9.81 1.90 -21.50
C ALA A 330 9.33 1.11 -22.74
N GLN A 331 8.55 0.08 -22.46
CA GLN A 331 7.91 -0.74 -23.46
C GLN A 331 6.59 -0.10 -23.84
N TRP A 332 6.17 -0.31 -25.08
CA TRP A 332 5.02 0.36 -25.66
C TRP A 332 4.05 -0.66 -26.22
N ARG A 333 2.77 -0.41 -25.99
CA ARG A 333 1.68 -1.21 -26.56
C ARG A 333 0.64 -0.29 -27.17
N VAL A 334 0.25 -0.58 -28.41
CA VAL A 334 -0.76 0.20 -29.14
C VAL A 334 -1.96 -0.69 -29.39
N LYS A 335 -3.14 -0.17 -29.05
CA LYS A 335 -4.42 -0.86 -29.21
C LYS A 335 -5.41 -0.03 -30.01
N GLN A 336 -6.32 -0.72 -30.69
CA GLN A 336 -7.54 -0.14 -31.26
C GLN A 336 -8.72 -0.95 -30.75
N GLY A 337 -9.55 -0.35 -29.89
CA GLY A 337 -10.50 -1.12 -29.08
C GLY A 337 -9.76 -2.14 -28.20
N THR A 338 -10.13 -3.42 -28.33
CA THR A 338 -9.48 -4.53 -27.59
C THR A 338 -8.31 -5.16 -28.36
N THR A 339 -8.13 -4.84 -29.64
CA THR A 339 -7.10 -5.44 -30.50
C THR A 339 -5.74 -4.80 -30.26
N VAL A 340 -4.73 -5.60 -29.95
CA VAL A 340 -3.33 -5.16 -29.84
C VAL A 340 -2.71 -5.11 -31.24
N LEU A 341 -2.31 -3.91 -31.66
CA LEU A 341 -1.68 -3.65 -32.96
C LEU A 341 -0.16 -3.63 -32.88
N TYR A 342 0.39 -3.26 -31.72
CA TYR A 342 1.83 -3.31 -31.47
C TYR A 342 2.09 -3.61 -30.01
N ASN A 343 3.12 -4.41 -29.74
CA ASN A 343 3.65 -4.60 -28.40
C ASN A 343 5.15 -4.87 -28.47
N SER A 344 5.95 -3.96 -27.94
CA SER A 344 7.40 -4.10 -27.92
C SER A 344 7.89 -5.23 -27.01
N SER A 345 7.09 -5.68 -26.03
CA SER A 345 7.45 -6.75 -25.09
C SER A 345 7.32 -8.15 -25.69
N THR A 346 6.37 -8.33 -26.61
CA THR A 346 6.08 -9.63 -27.25
C THR A 346 6.47 -9.68 -28.72
N GLY A 347 6.92 -8.56 -29.30
CA GLY A 347 7.28 -8.45 -30.72
C GLY A 347 6.07 -8.42 -31.66
N VAL A 348 4.85 -8.29 -31.15
CA VAL A 348 3.64 -8.18 -31.97
C VAL A 348 3.69 -6.86 -32.75
N SER A 349 3.51 -6.94 -34.06
CA SER A 349 3.41 -5.77 -34.95
C SER A 349 2.44 -6.06 -36.08
N ALA A 350 1.33 -5.33 -36.12
CA ALA A 350 0.35 -5.36 -37.19
C ALA A 350 0.72 -4.37 -38.30
N SER A 351 0.30 -4.68 -39.53
CA SER A 351 0.56 -3.84 -40.71
C SER A 351 -0.03 -2.43 -40.65
N HIS A 352 -0.88 -2.13 -39.65
CA HIS A 352 -1.56 -0.85 -39.45
C HIS A 352 -0.64 0.25 -38.89
N LEU A 353 0.53 -0.12 -38.36
CA LEU A 353 1.57 0.80 -37.89
C LEU A 353 2.72 0.82 -38.91
N VAL A 354 3.14 2.01 -39.33
CA VAL A 354 4.13 2.21 -40.42
C VAL A 354 5.57 2.13 -39.91
N GLY A 355 5.81 2.45 -38.64
CA GLY A 355 7.15 2.37 -38.05
C GLY A 355 7.13 2.65 -36.56
N VAL A 356 8.04 1.99 -35.84
CA VAL A 356 8.29 2.22 -34.41
C VAL A 356 9.80 2.37 -34.22
N SER A 357 10.24 3.56 -33.87
CA SER A 357 11.62 3.81 -33.42
C SER A 357 11.60 3.98 -31.90
N ASN A 358 12.24 3.07 -31.18
CA ASN A 358 12.38 3.14 -29.72
C ASN A 358 13.83 3.53 -29.39
N ILE A 359 14.01 4.73 -28.84
CA ILE A 359 15.31 5.21 -28.35
C ILE A 359 15.07 5.80 -26.97
N ALA A 360 15.63 5.17 -25.94
CA ALA A 360 15.70 5.70 -24.57
C ALA A 360 14.36 6.25 -24.02
N GLY A 361 13.27 5.47 -24.12
CA GLY A 361 11.96 5.87 -23.57
C GLY A 361 11.19 6.86 -24.45
N LYS A 362 11.61 7.04 -25.70
CA LYS A 362 10.86 7.75 -26.74
C LYS A 362 10.36 6.75 -27.77
N VAL A 363 9.17 6.99 -28.30
CA VAL A 363 8.62 6.23 -29.43
C VAL A 363 8.10 7.17 -30.49
N LEU A 364 8.37 6.85 -31.75
CA LEU A 364 7.76 7.52 -32.90
C LEU A 364 6.74 6.57 -33.51
N LEU A 365 5.46 6.94 -33.50
CA LEU A 365 4.36 6.12 -34.02
C LEU A 365 3.77 6.75 -35.28
N THR A 366 3.60 5.96 -36.32
CA THR A 366 2.95 6.40 -37.57
C THR A 366 1.79 5.46 -37.90
N PHE A 367 0.59 6.01 -38.05
CA PHE A 367 -0.66 5.25 -38.23
C PHE A 367 -1.12 5.27 -39.69
N LYS A 368 -1.51 4.12 -40.25
CA LYS A 368 -2.04 4.03 -41.63
C LYS A 368 -3.51 4.41 -41.74
N ASN A 369 -4.29 4.07 -40.70
CA ASN A 369 -5.74 4.17 -40.74
C ASN A 369 -6.22 5.25 -39.77
N THR A 370 -7.38 5.82 -40.06
CA THR A 370 -8.07 6.71 -39.15
C THR A 370 -8.68 5.95 -37.97
N GLY A 371 -8.88 6.65 -36.86
CA GLY A 371 -9.57 6.11 -35.70
C GLY A 371 -8.98 6.59 -34.38
N THR A 372 -9.50 6.06 -33.29
CA THR A 372 -8.98 6.32 -31.94
C THR A 372 -8.14 5.12 -31.50
N TYR A 373 -6.91 5.41 -31.08
CA TYR A 373 -5.95 4.42 -30.62
C TYR A 373 -5.60 4.68 -29.16
N THR A 374 -5.45 3.61 -28.40
CA THR A 374 -4.90 3.66 -27.05
C THR A 374 -3.42 3.32 -27.12
N VAL A 375 -2.57 4.22 -26.61
CA VAL A 375 -1.14 3.98 -26.49
C VAL A 375 -0.81 3.81 -25.01
N GLU A 376 -0.21 2.68 -24.68
CA GLU A 376 0.21 2.32 -23.34
C GLU A 376 1.73 2.29 -23.26
N ALA A 377 2.27 2.74 -22.13
CA ALA A 377 3.68 2.65 -21.81
C ALA A 377 3.86 2.00 -20.44
N PHE A 378 4.81 1.09 -20.34
CA PHE A 378 5.07 0.32 -19.13
C PHE A 378 6.52 -0.14 -19.07
N THR A 379 7.02 -0.33 -17.86
CA THR A 379 8.29 -1.05 -17.62
C THR A 379 8.05 -2.46 -17.11
N ASP A 380 6.84 -2.75 -16.60
CA ASP A 380 6.38 -4.08 -16.25
C ASP A 380 5.29 -4.56 -17.23
N PRO A 381 5.56 -5.57 -18.08
CA PRO A 381 4.57 -6.12 -19.01
C PRO A 381 3.32 -6.67 -18.35
N SER A 382 3.42 -7.06 -17.07
CA SER A 382 2.37 -7.68 -16.27
C SER A 382 1.54 -6.68 -15.45
N ASP A 383 1.85 -5.38 -15.53
CA ASP A 383 1.08 -4.35 -14.83
C ASP A 383 -0.40 -4.40 -15.24
N PRO A 384 -1.35 -4.58 -14.30
CA PRO A 384 -2.78 -4.56 -14.61
C PRO A 384 -3.29 -3.17 -15.06
N LYS A 385 -2.55 -2.09 -14.79
CA LYS A 385 -2.94 -0.71 -15.10
C LYS A 385 -1.76 0.12 -15.64
N PRO A 386 -1.24 -0.22 -16.82
CA PRO A 386 -0.17 0.56 -17.43
C PRO A 386 -0.64 1.98 -17.74
N GLU A 387 0.28 2.92 -17.75
CA GLU A 387 -0.02 4.30 -18.12
C GLU A 387 -0.49 4.36 -19.58
N SER A 388 -1.56 5.10 -19.85
CA SER A 388 -2.20 5.11 -21.17
C SER A 388 -2.72 6.48 -21.59
N ILE A 389 -2.66 6.74 -22.90
CA ILE A 389 -3.25 7.91 -23.55
C ILE A 389 -4.10 7.49 -24.75
N GLN A 390 -5.06 8.34 -25.11
CA GLN A 390 -5.80 8.19 -26.36
C GLN A 390 -5.27 9.16 -27.41
N VAL A 391 -5.09 8.66 -28.63
CA VAL A 391 -4.66 9.43 -29.80
C VAL A 391 -5.68 9.26 -30.91
N LYS A 392 -6.25 10.36 -31.39
CA LYS A 392 -7.18 10.38 -32.52
C LYS A 392 -6.41 10.62 -33.83
N ILE A 393 -6.61 9.74 -34.82
CA ILE A 393 -6.00 9.83 -36.14
C ILE A 393 -7.06 10.23 -37.16
N GLU A 394 -6.87 11.40 -37.76
CA GLU A 394 -7.77 11.99 -38.76
C GLU A 394 -7.26 11.72 -40.18
N ASN A 395 -8.18 11.65 -41.15
CA ASN A 395 -7.82 11.40 -42.56
C ASN A 395 -7.18 12.62 -43.22
N SER A 396 -7.68 13.80 -42.85
CA SER A 396 -7.32 15.05 -43.49
C SER A 396 -7.33 16.20 -42.50
N LEU A 397 -6.53 17.22 -42.84
CA LEU A 397 -6.50 18.45 -42.09
C LEU A 397 -7.77 19.26 -42.39
N GLY A 398 -8.54 19.56 -41.36
CA GLY A 398 -9.74 20.39 -41.41
C GLY A 398 -9.56 21.70 -40.66
N VAL A 399 -10.04 22.79 -41.25
CA VAL A 399 -10.14 24.10 -40.58
C VAL A 399 -11.48 24.14 -39.84
N MET A 400 -11.44 24.28 -38.51
CA MET A 400 -12.62 24.23 -37.63
C MET A 400 -13.19 25.61 -37.31
N GLY A 401 -12.49 26.67 -37.69
CA GLY A 401 -12.95 28.04 -37.51
C GLY A 401 -12.31 28.95 -38.53
N VAL A 402 -13.11 29.85 -39.08
CA VAL A 402 -12.63 30.98 -39.86
C VAL A 402 -13.13 32.22 -39.17
N THR A 403 -12.22 33.14 -38.89
CA THR A 403 -12.54 34.47 -38.37
C THR A 403 -12.19 35.48 -39.43
N GLY A 404 -13.00 36.51 -39.57
CA GLY A 404 -12.75 37.61 -40.50
C GLY A 404 -13.67 38.78 -40.21
N ASP A 405 -13.37 39.91 -40.83
CA ASP A 405 -14.16 41.13 -40.68
C ASP A 405 -15.59 40.88 -41.21
N ALA A 406 -16.59 40.98 -40.34
CA ALA A 406 -18.00 40.87 -40.72
C ALA A 406 -18.51 42.24 -41.17
N GLY A 407 -18.91 42.39 -42.44
CA GLY A 407 -19.54 43.62 -42.92
C GLY A 407 -19.51 43.82 -44.43
N LEU A 408 -20.17 44.89 -44.86
CA LEU A 408 -20.11 45.42 -46.22
C LEU A 408 -18.68 45.94 -46.48
N LEU A 409 -17.95 45.26 -47.36
CA LEU A 409 -16.66 45.73 -47.87
C LEU A 409 -16.88 46.81 -48.92
N ARG A 410 -16.23 47.96 -48.76
CA ARG A 410 -16.20 49.02 -49.77
C ARG A 410 -15.04 48.80 -50.73
N PHE A 411 -15.11 49.50 -51.85
CA PHE A 411 -14.03 49.55 -52.81
C PHE A 411 -12.71 49.97 -52.13
N SER A 412 -11.63 49.24 -52.40
CA SER A 412 -10.30 49.38 -51.78
C SER A 412 -10.15 48.95 -50.32
N ASP A 413 -11.20 48.42 -49.67
CA ASP A 413 -11.07 47.84 -48.34
C ASP A 413 -10.21 46.57 -48.37
N MET A 414 -9.49 46.31 -47.26
CA MET A 414 -8.76 45.06 -47.05
C MET A 414 -9.61 44.08 -46.26
N LEU A 415 -9.86 42.91 -46.84
CA LEU A 415 -10.46 41.79 -46.11
C LEU A 415 -9.36 41.01 -45.39
N LYS A 416 -9.45 40.93 -44.07
CA LYS A 416 -8.61 40.03 -43.25
C LYS A 416 -9.41 38.78 -42.91
N VAL A 417 -8.92 37.64 -43.37
CA VAL A 417 -9.44 36.33 -42.97
C VAL A 417 -8.33 35.49 -42.35
N LYS A 418 -8.67 34.79 -41.28
CA LYS A 418 -7.77 33.95 -40.51
C LYS A 418 -8.42 32.61 -40.24
N ALA A 419 -7.71 31.55 -40.62
CA ALA A 419 -8.03 30.21 -40.20
C ALA A 419 -7.64 30.08 -38.72
N SER A 420 -8.60 29.69 -37.90
CA SER A 420 -8.42 29.52 -36.47
C SER A 420 -8.89 28.12 -36.10
N ARG A 421 -8.06 27.38 -35.35
CA ARG A 421 -8.36 26.01 -34.89
C ARG A 421 -8.41 25.00 -36.04
N PHE A 422 -7.61 23.96 -35.89
CA PHE A 422 -7.64 22.81 -36.79
C PHE A 422 -8.27 21.62 -36.06
N ASN A 423 -8.73 20.63 -36.81
CA ASN A 423 -9.28 19.39 -36.26
C ASN A 423 -8.22 18.49 -35.59
N VAL A 424 -6.93 18.80 -35.73
CA VAL A 424 -5.82 18.08 -35.10
C VAL A 424 -4.96 18.99 -34.22
N ASN A 425 -4.41 18.43 -33.14
CA ASN A 425 -3.55 19.15 -32.19
C ASN A 425 -2.08 19.12 -32.58
N TYR A 426 -1.64 18.03 -33.22
CA TYR A 426 -0.27 17.85 -33.66
C TYR A 426 -0.19 17.83 -35.18
N MET A 427 0.81 18.54 -35.72
CA MET A 427 1.05 18.67 -37.15
C MET A 427 2.55 18.57 -37.47
N PRO A 428 2.91 18.17 -38.69
CA PRO A 428 4.29 18.30 -39.16
C PRO A 428 4.72 19.76 -39.26
N ALA A 429 6.02 20.00 -39.13
CA ALA A 429 6.62 21.25 -39.56
C ALA A 429 6.35 21.47 -41.06
N ALA A 430 6.04 22.71 -41.46
CA ALA A 430 5.70 23.14 -42.84
C ALA A 430 4.29 22.77 -43.36
N THR A 431 3.27 22.80 -42.50
CA THR A 431 1.87 22.69 -42.95
C THR A 431 1.43 23.95 -43.69
N SER A 432 0.93 23.80 -44.94
CA SER A 432 0.42 24.91 -45.75
C SER A 432 -1.11 24.96 -45.72
N VAL A 433 -1.67 26.16 -45.59
CA VAL A 433 -3.11 26.42 -45.71
C VAL A 433 -3.35 27.16 -47.02
N TYR A 434 -4.34 26.70 -47.78
CA TYR A 434 -4.73 27.31 -49.04
C TYR A 434 -6.14 27.89 -48.94
N TRP A 435 -6.29 29.12 -49.42
CA TRP A 435 -7.58 29.80 -49.53
C TRP A 435 -8.06 29.78 -50.98
N TYR A 436 -9.36 29.63 -51.19
CA TYR A 436 -9.96 29.64 -52.53
C TYR A 436 -11.21 30.50 -52.55
N LEU A 437 -11.38 31.27 -53.63
CA LEU A 437 -12.61 31.99 -53.91
C LEU A 437 -13.53 31.11 -54.75
N LYS A 438 -14.77 30.95 -54.29
CA LYS A 438 -15.84 30.25 -55.01
C LYS A 438 -17.02 31.22 -55.15
N LYS A 439 -17.56 31.32 -56.36
CA LYS A 439 -18.80 32.06 -56.60
C LYS A 439 -19.98 31.08 -56.44
N GLU A 440 -21.01 31.47 -55.69
CA GLU A 440 -22.21 30.63 -55.50
C GLU A 440 -22.79 30.16 -56.84
N GLY A 441 -23.22 28.90 -56.89
CA GLY A 441 -23.75 28.26 -58.11
C GLY A 441 -22.70 27.96 -59.20
N THR A 442 -21.44 28.40 -59.03
CA THR A 442 -20.33 28.13 -59.96
C THR A 442 -19.15 27.48 -59.25
N GLY A 443 -18.25 26.88 -60.04
CA GLY A 443 -17.06 26.21 -59.53
C GLY A 443 -16.05 27.15 -58.89
N ARG A 444 -14.89 26.59 -58.53
CA ARG A 444 -13.74 27.29 -57.97
C ARG A 444 -13.13 28.24 -59.02
N LEU A 445 -12.76 29.46 -58.62
CA LEU A 445 -12.21 30.47 -59.54
C LEU A 445 -10.68 30.34 -59.66
N THR A 446 -10.22 29.86 -60.82
CA THR A 446 -8.81 29.50 -61.09
C THR A 446 -7.84 30.69 -60.99
N THR A 447 -8.29 31.90 -61.35
CA THR A 447 -7.49 33.13 -61.35
C THR A 447 -7.02 33.55 -59.97
N PHE A 448 -7.72 33.17 -58.91
CA PHE A 448 -7.35 33.53 -57.53
C PHE A 448 -6.38 32.53 -56.88
N GLU A 449 -6.25 31.31 -57.43
CA GLU A 449 -5.41 30.25 -56.86
C GLU A 449 -3.91 30.47 -57.06
N SER A 450 -3.53 31.18 -58.13
CA SER A 450 -2.13 31.44 -58.46
C SER A 450 -1.50 32.55 -57.61
N SER A 451 -2.31 33.33 -56.90
CA SER A 451 -1.86 34.45 -56.07
C SER A 451 -1.12 33.99 -54.80
N SER A 452 0.03 34.60 -54.53
CA SER A 452 0.84 34.33 -53.32
C SER A 452 0.10 34.65 -52.03
N SER A 453 -0.82 35.62 -52.04
CA SER A 453 -1.63 36.02 -50.88
C SER A 453 -2.56 34.92 -50.37
N PHE A 454 -2.86 33.90 -51.19
CA PHE A 454 -3.76 32.79 -50.85
C PHE A 454 -3.02 31.52 -50.38
N LYS A 455 -1.68 31.57 -50.29
CA LYS A 455 -0.80 30.44 -49.89
C LYS A 455 -0.25 30.55 -48.47
N THR A 456 -0.86 31.38 -47.61
CA THR A 456 -0.37 31.65 -46.25
C THR A 456 -1.46 31.38 -45.22
N SER A 457 -1.07 31.19 -43.95
CA SER A 457 -2.01 31.01 -42.83
C SER A 457 -2.83 32.26 -42.50
N ILE A 458 -2.45 33.42 -43.06
CA ILE A 458 -3.15 34.72 -42.95
C ILE A 458 -3.24 35.33 -44.34
N ALA A 459 -4.41 35.27 -44.98
CA ALA A 459 -4.60 35.91 -46.27
C ALA A 459 -4.97 37.40 -46.09
N LEU A 460 -4.24 38.28 -46.79
CA LEU A 460 -4.58 39.68 -47.00
C LEU A 460 -5.03 39.84 -48.45
N VAL A 461 -6.31 40.16 -48.65
CA VAL A 461 -6.89 40.35 -49.99
C VAL A 461 -7.23 41.82 -50.19
N LYS A 462 -6.70 42.42 -51.25
CA LYS A 462 -6.98 43.81 -51.65
C LYS A 462 -7.75 43.77 -52.97
N PHE A 463 -8.95 44.34 -53.01
CA PHE A 463 -9.78 44.39 -54.21
C PHE A 463 -9.41 45.60 -55.08
N PHE A 464 -9.03 45.36 -56.33
CA PHE A 464 -8.89 46.38 -57.37
C PHE A 464 -10.03 46.18 -58.38
N ALA A 465 -10.69 47.27 -58.78
CA ALA A 465 -11.74 47.29 -59.80
C ALA A 465 -11.13 47.60 -61.15
#